data_AF-A0A382YV46-F1
#
_entry.id   AF-A0A382YV46-F1
#
_cell.length_a   1.000
_cell.length_b   1.000
_cell.length_c   1.000
_cell.angle_alpha   90.00
_cell.angle_beta   90.00
_cell.angle_gamma   90.00
#
_symmetry.space_group_name_H-M   'P 1'
#
loop_
_entity.id
_entity.type
_entity.pdbx_description
1 polymer ?
#
loop_
_entity_poly.entity_id
_entity_poly.type
_entity_poly.pdbx_seq_one_letter_code
_entity_poly.pdbx_strand_id
1 'polypeptide(L)'
;MYSGDRDVGRGRLGAFQSTLTGMAPYWDRIDVLTPGHEKASPAVLLGNVYVHPSPRSRFVQSRFVVEMVDKLVRERHYSIAISHDHGIFSNGFAAMETESRFGIPYISEIHHVPGYPRAGSLKEVGQKWMAR
;
A
#
# COMPACT_ATOMS: atom_id res chain seq x y z
N MET A 1 -5.20 0.65 -3.42
CA MET A 1 -3.87 1.19 -3.08
C MET A 1 -3.28 0.40 -1.91
N TYR A 2 -2.06 -0.11 -2.06
CA TYR A 2 -1.34 -0.83 -1.01
C TYR A 2 -0.33 0.13 -0.38
N SER A 3 -0.61 0.55 0.86
CA SER A 3 0.15 1.60 1.51
C SER A 3 1.15 1.05 2.52
N GLY A 4 2.31 1.72 2.63
CA GLY A 4 3.22 1.58 3.77
C GLY A 4 2.89 2.53 4.93
N ASP A 5 2.03 3.52 4.67
CA ASP A 5 1.61 4.52 5.66
C ASP A 5 0.67 3.90 6.70
N ARG A 6 0.88 4.28 7.96
CA ARG A 6 0.04 3.85 9.09
C ARG A 6 -0.80 4.98 9.65
N ASP A 7 -0.53 6.21 9.23
CA ASP A 7 -1.08 7.40 9.84
C ASP A 7 -2.49 7.68 9.34
N VAL A 8 -2.79 7.39 8.06
CA VAL A 8 -4.14 7.51 7.51
C VAL A 8 -5.14 6.61 8.24
N GLY A 9 -4.73 5.38 8.60
CA GLY A 9 -5.56 4.47 9.38
C GLY A 9 -5.82 4.95 10.81
N ARG A 10 -5.00 5.89 11.30
CA ARG A 10 -5.10 6.50 12.63
C ARG A 10 -5.80 7.86 12.60
N GLY A 11 -6.31 8.28 11.45
CA GLY A 11 -6.93 9.61 11.25
C GLY A 11 -5.93 10.77 11.33
N ARG A 12 -4.63 10.52 11.13
CA ARG A 12 -3.61 11.58 11.14
C ARG A 12 -3.44 12.19 9.76
N LEU A 13 -3.28 13.50 9.72
CA LEU A 13 -2.97 14.24 8.51
C LEU A 13 -1.47 14.10 8.20
N GLY A 14 -1.16 13.72 6.97
CA GLY A 14 0.21 13.50 6.51
C GLY A 14 0.28 13.45 4.99
N ALA A 15 1.49 13.26 4.44
CA ALA A 15 1.74 13.29 2.99
C ALA A 15 0.81 12.36 2.20
N PHE A 16 0.56 11.15 2.72
CA PHE A 16 -0.32 10.20 2.06
C PHE A 16 -1.79 10.66 2.03
N GLN A 17 -2.24 11.39 3.05
CA GLN A 17 -3.58 11.99 3.04
C GLN A 17 -3.70 13.08 1.97
N SER A 18 -2.65 13.88 1.74
CA SER A 18 -2.63 14.86 0.65
C SER A 18 -2.73 14.18 -0.73
N THR A 19 -2.02 13.06 -0.92
CA THR A 19 -2.16 12.23 -2.13
C THR A 19 -3.59 11.75 -2.32
N LEU A 20 -4.21 11.19 -1.27
CA LEU A 20 -5.60 10.74 -1.33
C LEU A 20 -6.58 11.88 -1.61
N THR A 21 -6.33 13.08 -1.07
CA THR A 21 -7.13 14.28 -1.34
C THR A 21 -7.05 14.69 -2.82
N GLY A 22 -5.86 14.62 -3.42
CA GLY A 22 -5.68 14.89 -4.83
C GLY A 22 -6.27 13.82 -5.75
N MET A 23 -6.28 12.56 -5.31
CA MET A 23 -6.80 11.45 -6.11
C MET A 23 -8.32 11.29 -6.01
N ALA A 24 -8.91 11.50 -4.83
CA ALA A 24 -10.32 11.21 -4.56
C ALA A 24 -11.31 11.75 -5.60
N PRO A 25 -11.16 12.96 -6.17
CA PRO A 25 -12.10 13.47 -7.18
C PRO A 25 -12.14 12.70 -8.51
N TYR A 26 -11.12 11.89 -8.80
CA TYR A 26 -10.94 11.23 -10.10
C TYR A 26 -11.29 9.73 -10.09
N TRP A 27 -11.75 9.21 -8.95
CA TRP A 27 -12.07 7.80 -8.78
C TRP A 27 -13.42 7.62 -8.09
N ASP A 28 -14.23 6.68 -8.55
CA ASP A 28 -15.50 6.36 -7.89
C ASP A 28 -15.28 5.79 -6.48
N ARG A 29 -14.18 5.05 -6.29
CA ARG A 29 -13.80 4.41 -5.04
C ARG A 29 -12.31 4.13 -4.98
N ILE A 30 -11.71 4.35 -3.81
CA ILE A 30 -10.33 4.00 -3.52
C ILE A 30 -10.28 3.14 -2.26
N ASP A 31 -9.93 1.86 -2.38
CA ASP A 31 -9.63 1.01 -1.21
C ASP A 31 -8.15 1.09 -0.87
N VAL A 32 -7.84 1.50 0.35
CA VAL A 32 -6.50 1.75 0.87
C VAL A 32 -6.16 0.70 1.92
N LEU A 33 -5.24 -0.20 1.60
CA LEU A 33 -4.80 -1.28 2.49
C LEU A 33 -3.55 -0.81 3.24
N THR A 34 -3.63 -0.63 4.56
CA THR A 34 -2.53 -0.08 5.36
C THR A 34 -1.94 -1.13 6.31
N PRO A 35 -0.71 -0.95 6.81
CA PRO A 35 -0.18 -1.80 7.86
C PRO A 35 -0.93 -1.58 9.17
N GLY A 36 -0.90 -2.59 10.03
CA GLY A 36 -1.56 -2.54 11.32
C GLY A 36 -0.93 -1.55 12.30
N HIS A 37 -1.77 -0.98 13.16
CA HIS A 37 -1.40 -0.20 14.34
C HIS A 37 -2.55 -0.28 15.37
N GLU A 38 -2.23 -0.28 16.66
CA GLU A 38 -3.21 -0.30 17.77
C GLU A 38 -4.28 0.80 17.72
N LYS A 39 -3.97 1.93 17.07
CA LYS A 39 -4.88 3.09 16.95
C LYS A 39 -5.47 3.19 15.56
N ALA A 40 -5.23 2.20 14.70
CA ALA A 40 -5.78 2.18 13.36
C ALA A 40 -7.12 1.44 13.36
N SER A 41 -8.11 2.04 12.70
CA SER A 41 -9.43 1.44 12.52
C SER A 41 -9.87 1.59 11.07
N PRO A 42 -10.71 0.68 10.55
CA PRO A 42 -11.39 0.91 9.28
C PRO A 42 -12.10 2.26 9.30
N ALA A 43 -12.02 3.00 8.19
CA ALA A 43 -12.58 4.33 8.08
C ALA A 43 -12.97 4.64 6.64
N VAL A 44 -13.91 5.57 6.46
CA VAL A 44 -14.22 6.17 5.16
C VAL A 44 -13.80 7.63 5.22
N LEU A 45 -12.89 8.01 4.33
CA LEU A 45 -12.38 9.36 4.18
C LEU A 45 -12.90 9.95 2.86
N LEU A 46 -13.11 11.26 2.83
CA LEU A 46 -13.45 12.01 1.59
C LEU A 46 -14.69 11.49 0.84
N GLY A 47 -15.53 10.68 1.48
CA GLY A 47 -16.74 10.08 0.90
C GLY A 47 -16.52 8.81 0.06
N ASN A 48 -15.33 8.61 -0.51
CA ASN A 48 -15.04 7.49 -1.43
C ASN A 48 -13.73 6.74 -1.17
N VAL A 49 -12.97 7.11 -0.13
CA VAL A 49 -11.71 6.46 0.24
C VAL A 49 -11.92 5.54 1.44
N TYR A 50 -11.82 4.23 1.23
CA TYR A 50 -12.06 3.21 2.24
C TYR A 50 -10.74 2.67 2.76
N VAL A 51 -10.44 2.91 4.03
CA VAL A 51 -9.19 2.51 4.67
C VAL A 51 -9.38 1.18 5.38
N HIS A 52 -8.47 0.23 5.11
CA HIS A 52 -8.47 -1.13 5.64
C HIS A 52 -7.13 -1.43 6.33
N PRO A 53 -7.01 -1.15 7.63
CA PRO A 53 -5.81 -1.49 8.37
C PRO A 53 -5.67 -2.99 8.55
N SER A 54 -4.45 -3.50 8.35
CA SER A 54 -4.11 -4.88 8.67
C SER A 54 -4.29 -5.15 10.17
N PRO A 55 -4.98 -6.22 10.58
CA PRO A 55 -5.05 -6.61 11.99
C PRO A 55 -3.75 -7.31 12.44
N ARG A 56 -2.76 -7.45 11.56
CA ARG A 56 -1.55 -8.26 11.77
C ARG A 56 -0.29 -7.41 11.81
N SER A 57 0.81 -8.05 12.23
CA SER A 57 2.14 -7.48 12.16
C SER A 57 2.54 -7.12 10.73
N ARG A 58 3.41 -6.11 10.58
CA ARG A 58 3.86 -5.60 9.28
C ARG A 58 4.62 -6.61 8.44
N PHE A 59 5.20 -7.64 9.06
CA PHE A 59 5.98 -8.67 8.34
C PHE A 59 5.08 -9.57 7.48
N VAL A 60 3.78 -9.61 7.76
CA VAL A 60 2.79 -10.37 6.98
C VAL A 60 1.86 -9.43 6.19
N GLN A 61 2.32 -8.21 5.90
CA GLN A 61 1.52 -7.21 5.19
C GLN A 61 1.15 -7.66 3.78
N SER A 62 2.09 -8.24 3.03
CA SER A 62 1.83 -8.70 1.66
C SER A 62 0.71 -9.75 1.63
N ARG A 63 0.74 -10.70 2.58
CA ARG A 63 -0.32 -11.69 2.73
C ARG A 63 -1.67 -11.06 3.08
N PHE A 64 -1.68 -10.09 3.99
CA PHE A 64 -2.90 -9.35 4.29
C PHE A 64 -3.46 -8.63 3.06
N VAL A 65 -2.61 -7.99 2.26
CA VAL A 65 -3.00 -7.30 1.03
C VAL A 65 -3.69 -8.27 0.08
N VAL A 66 -3.05 -9.42 -0.22
CA VAL A 66 -3.61 -10.42 -1.14
C VAL A 66 -4.94 -10.97 -0.63
N GLU A 67 -5.04 -11.30 0.67
CA GLU A 67 -6.28 -11.81 1.28
C GLU A 67 -7.41 -10.76 1.28
N MET A 68 -7.08 -9.48 1.47
CA MET A 68 -8.08 -8.43 1.44
C MET A 68 -8.53 -8.13 0.01
N VAL A 69 -7.61 -8.16 -0.96
CA VAL A 69 -7.95 -8.02 -2.38
C VAL A 69 -8.89 -9.14 -2.80
N ASP A 70 -8.61 -10.41 -2.44
CA ASP A 70 -9.50 -11.55 -2.73
C ASP A 70 -10.95 -11.30 -2.25
N LYS A 71 -11.13 -10.69 -1.07
CA LYS A 71 -12.46 -10.33 -0.57
C LYS A 71 -13.09 -9.21 -1.41
N LEU A 72 -12.33 -8.15 -1.66
CA LEU A 72 -12.80 -6.98 -2.37
C LEU A 72 -13.16 -7.28 -3.83
N VAL A 73 -12.39 -8.11 -4.53
CA VAL A 73 -12.67 -8.45 -5.94
C VAL A 73 -13.93 -9.29 -6.13
N ARG A 74 -14.38 -9.99 -5.09
CA ARG A 74 -15.67 -10.71 -5.10
C ARG A 74 -16.86 -9.77 -4.99
N GLU A 75 -16.65 -8.57 -4.45
CA GLU A 75 -17.69 -7.57 -4.26
C GLU A 75 -17.76 -6.57 -5.43
N ARG A 76 -16.64 -6.33 -6.11
CA ARG A 76 -16.54 -5.32 -7.18
C ARG A 76 -15.31 -5.53 -8.07
N HIS A 77 -15.36 -4.95 -9.26
CA HIS A 77 -14.22 -4.89 -10.17
C HIS A 77 -13.24 -3.76 -9.78
N TYR A 78 -11.93 -3.99 -9.94
CA TYR A 78 -10.88 -2.97 -9.79
C TYR A 78 -10.10 -2.83 -11.08
N SER A 79 -10.04 -1.59 -11.60
CA SER A 79 -9.33 -1.30 -12.84
C SER A 79 -7.82 -1.23 -12.68
N ILE A 80 -7.33 -0.88 -11.48
CA ILE A 80 -5.91 -0.70 -11.21
C ILE A 80 -5.59 -0.90 -9.73
N ALA A 81 -4.40 -1.46 -9.47
CA ALA A 81 -3.76 -1.44 -8.16
C ALA A 81 -2.60 -0.44 -8.16
N ILE A 82 -2.35 0.19 -7.00
CA ILE A 82 -1.19 1.09 -6.83
C ILE A 82 -0.43 0.58 -5.62
N SER A 83 0.82 0.19 -5.82
CA SER A 83 1.71 -0.20 -4.72
C SER A 83 2.60 0.97 -4.32
N HIS A 84 2.47 1.41 -3.06
CA HIS A 84 3.42 2.35 -2.48
C HIS A 84 4.63 1.58 -2.01
N ASP A 85 5.68 1.60 -2.83
CA ASP A 85 6.85 0.78 -2.63
C ASP A 85 7.96 1.53 -1.89
N HIS A 86 8.44 0.89 -0.83
CA HIS A 86 9.55 1.34 -0.03
C HIS A 86 10.39 0.15 0.47
N GLY A 87 11.69 0.35 0.70
CA GLY A 87 12.54 -0.63 1.37
C GLY A 87 12.64 -1.96 0.62
N ILE A 88 12.04 -3.03 1.17
CA ILE A 88 12.08 -4.40 0.60
C ILE A 88 10.93 -4.71 -0.36
N PHE A 89 10.19 -3.71 -0.86
CA PHE A 89 9.16 -3.87 -1.88
C PHE A 89 8.04 -4.87 -1.52
N SER A 90 7.67 -4.98 -0.24
CA SER A 90 6.62 -5.91 0.21
C SER A 90 5.27 -5.65 -0.46
N ASN A 91 4.96 -4.38 -0.75
CA ASN A 91 3.73 -3.99 -1.43
C ASN A 91 3.77 -4.34 -2.92
N GLY A 92 4.93 -4.18 -3.57
CA GLY A 92 5.17 -4.58 -4.96
C GLY A 92 5.08 -6.11 -5.15
N PHE A 93 5.64 -6.89 -4.22
CA PHE A 93 5.44 -8.35 -4.25
C PHE A 93 3.96 -8.73 -4.12
N ALA A 94 3.23 -8.06 -3.23
CA ALA A 94 1.79 -8.28 -3.12
C ALA A 94 1.06 -7.87 -4.40
N ALA A 95 1.50 -6.79 -5.06
CA ALA A 95 0.91 -6.33 -6.31
C ALA A 95 1.12 -7.32 -7.46
N MET A 96 2.33 -7.84 -7.62
CA MET A 96 2.64 -8.90 -8.59
C MET A 96 1.79 -10.16 -8.35
N GLU A 97 1.62 -10.56 -7.08
CA GLU A 97 0.74 -11.69 -6.73
C GLU A 97 -0.73 -11.38 -7.04
N THR A 98 -1.21 -10.16 -6.76
CA THR A 98 -2.59 -9.76 -7.07
C THR A 98 -2.86 -9.66 -8.57
N GLU A 99 -1.89 -9.20 -9.35
CA GLU A 99 -1.98 -9.19 -10.82
C GLU A 99 -2.07 -10.62 -11.35
N SER A 100 -1.16 -11.50 -10.92
CA SER A 100 -1.15 -12.90 -11.34
C SER A 100 -2.43 -13.65 -10.98
N ARG A 101 -3.04 -13.36 -9.82
CA ARG A 101 -4.23 -14.07 -9.33
C ARG A 101 -5.55 -13.49 -9.82
N PHE A 102 -5.65 -12.17 -9.91
CA PHE A 102 -6.93 -11.49 -10.13
C PHE A 102 -6.96 -10.69 -11.43
N GLY A 103 -5.85 -10.62 -12.17
CA GLY A 103 -5.76 -9.89 -13.44
C GLY A 103 -5.81 -8.37 -13.29
N ILE A 104 -5.58 -7.84 -12.08
CA ILE A 104 -5.59 -6.39 -11.83
C ILE A 104 -4.21 -5.82 -12.15
N PRO A 105 -4.06 -4.98 -13.19
CA PRO A 105 -2.77 -4.36 -13.48
C PRO A 105 -2.37 -3.40 -12.36
N TYR A 106 -1.08 -3.23 -12.13
CA TYR A 106 -0.59 -2.35 -11.06
C TYR A 106 0.43 -1.31 -11.52
N ILE A 107 0.45 -0.18 -10.81
CA ILE A 107 1.50 0.83 -10.89
C ILE A 107 2.30 0.79 -9.59
N SER A 108 3.62 0.71 -9.70
CA SER A 108 4.54 0.81 -8.57
C SER A 108 4.97 2.27 -8.37
N GLU A 109 4.58 2.86 -7.25
CA GLU A 109 5.02 4.18 -6.80
C GLU A 109 6.23 4.01 -5.87
N ILE A 110 7.42 4.23 -6.41
CA ILE A 110 8.68 4.07 -5.67
C ILE A 110 8.99 5.36 -4.90
N HIS A 111 8.85 5.32 -3.57
CA HIS A 111 9.04 6.50 -2.72
C HIS A 111 10.52 6.71 -2.34
N HIS A 112 11.28 5.63 -2.23
CA HIS A 112 12.72 5.66 -1.98
C HIS A 112 13.39 4.48 -2.67
N VAL A 113 14.49 4.73 -3.38
CA VAL A 113 15.37 3.69 -3.89
C VAL A 113 16.45 3.44 -2.82
N PRO A 114 16.49 2.25 -2.18
CA PRO A 114 17.45 1.99 -1.13
C PRO A 114 18.89 2.17 -1.60
N GLY A 115 19.67 2.93 -0.84
CA GLY A 115 21.09 3.14 -1.12
C GLY A 115 21.38 3.98 -2.37
N TYR A 116 20.44 4.81 -2.81
CA TYR A 116 20.62 5.83 -3.84
C TYR A 116 20.37 7.25 -3.28
N PRO A 117 21.23 8.25 -3.59
CA PRO A 117 22.46 8.13 -4.38
C PRO A 117 23.57 7.37 -3.64
N ARG A 118 23.55 7.31 -2.30
CA ARG A 118 24.48 6.53 -1.47
C ARG A 118 23.75 5.96 -0.27
N ALA A 119 24.11 4.72 0.12
CA ALA A 119 23.59 4.11 1.34
C ALA A 119 24.14 4.84 2.59
N GLY A 120 23.24 5.29 3.45
CA GLY A 120 23.55 5.89 4.76
C GLY A 120 23.67 4.86 5.88
N SER A 121 23.35 3.58 5.64
CA SER A 121 23.43 2.51 6.64
C SER A 121 23.69 1.13 6.02
N LEU A 122 24.18 0.17 6.82
CA LEU A 122 24.32 -1.24 6.41
C LEU A 122 22.99 -1.86 5.97
N LYS A 123 21.89 -1.43 6.59
CA LYS A 123 20.54 -1.83 6.18
C LYS A 123 20.24 -1.43 4.74
N GLU A 124 20.56 -0.19 4.37
CA GLU A 124 20.35 0.31 3.00
C GLU A 124 21.27 -0.37 1.98
N VAL A 125 22.48 -0.78 2.38
CA VAL A 125 23.37 -1.61 1.53
C VAL A 125 22.71 -2.95 1.22
N GLY A 126 22.19 -3.65 2.23
CA GLY A 126 21.47 -4.91 2.03
C GLY A 126 20.21 -4.75 1.17
N GLN A 127 19.44 -3.69 1.43
CA GLN A 127 18.25 -3.37 0.62
C GLN A 127 18.58 -3.06 -0.84
N LYS A 128 19.69 -2.35 -1.10
CA LYS A 128 20.16 -2.06 -2.47
C LYS A 128 20.50 -3.34 -3.24
N TRP A 129 21.04 -4.36 -2.56
CA TRP A 129 21.33 -5.64 -3.19
C TRP A 129 20.04 -6.42 -3.54
N MET A 130 19.05 -6.40 -2.65
CA MET A 130 17.74 -7.04 -2.89
C MET A 130 16.89 -6.34 -3.96
N ALA A 131 17.18 -5.07 -4.26
CA ALA A 131 16.46 -4.26 -5.24
C ALA A 131 16.97 -4.43 -6.69
N ARG A 132 18.03 -5.23 -6.90
CA ARG A 132 18.58 -5.56 -8.21
C ARG A 132 17.91 -6.81 -8.79
#